data_AF-A0A2E5KMR5-F1
#
_entry.id   AF-A0A2E5KMR5-F1
#
_cell.length_a   1.000
_cell.length_b   1.000
_cell.length_c   1.000
_cell.angle_alpha   90.00
_cell.angle_beta   90.00
_cell.angle_gamma   90.00
#
_symmetry.space_group_name_H-M   'P 1'
#
loop_
_entity.id
_entity.type
_entity.pdbx_description
1 polymer ?
#
loop_
_entity_poly.entity_id
_entity_poly.type
_entity_poly.pdbx_seq_one_letter_code
_entity_poly.pdbx_strand_id
1 'polypeptide(L)' 'MSCRDARAFVFGDTAFVTCNEVVNGGFLAATNVFVRTSDTWVMVHHHAGPCAAPETPVGSATPSAVH' A
#
# COMPACT_ATOMS: atom_id res chain seq x y z
N MET A 1 6.62 -2.92 -13.13
CA MET A 1 5.62 -2.95 -12.04
C MET A 1 6.29 -2.41 -10.78
N SER A 2 5.65 -1.50 -10.05
CA SER A 2 6.17 -0.98 -8.78
C SER A 2 5.07 -0.91 -7.72
N CYS A 3 5.45 -0.97 -6.45
CA CYS A 3 4.55 -0.88 -5.31
C CYS A 3 4.74 0.50 -4.64
N ARG A 4 3.64 1.22 -4.40
CA ARG A 4 3.60 2.53 -3.76
C ARG A 4 2.71 2.52 -2.53
N ASP A 5 3.02 3.38 -1.56
CA ASP A 5 2.21 3.61 -0.36
C ASP A 5 1.87 2.32 0.42
N ALA A 6 2.82 1.38 0.46
CA ALA A 6 2.63 0.11 1.15
C ALA A 6 2.40 0.33 2.65
N ARG A 7 1.34 -0.27 3.18
CA ARG A 7 1.01 -0.24 4.62
C ARG A 7 0.72 -1.65 5.11
N ALA A 8 1.39 -2.05 6.17
CA ALA A 8 1.23 -3.36 6.80
C ALA A 8 0.35 -3.26 8.04
N PHE A 9 -0.53 -4.24 8.21
CA PHE A 9 -1.39 -4.40 9.37
C PHE A 9 -1.22 -5.84 9.88
N VAL A 10 -0.93 -6.00 11.17
CA VAL A 10 -0.60 -7.30 11.78
C VAL A 10 -1.61 -7.62 12.89
N PHE A 11 -2.18 -8.82 12.83
CA PHE A 11 -3.19 -9.37 13.74
C PHE A 11 -2.78 -10.78 14.16
N GLY A 12 -1.90 -10.88 15.17
CA GLY A 12 -1.33 -12.17 15.58
C GLY A 12 -0.56 -12.83 14.43
N ASP A 13 -1.01 -14.01 14.02
CA ASP A 13 -0.41 -14.80 12.93
C ASP A 13 -1.02 -14.51 11.55
N THR A 14 -1.90 -13.51 11.44
CA THR A 14 -2.41 -13.02 10.15
C THR A 14 -1.95 -11.57 9.95
N ALA A 15 -1.56 -11.22 8.73
CA ALA A 15 -1.25 -9.85 8.37
C ALA A 15 -1.84 -9.54 7.00
N PHE A 16 -2.05 -8.27 6.70
CA PHE A 16 -2.24 -7.85 5.32
C PHE A 16 -1.46 -6.57 5.00
N VAL A 17 -1.04 -6.47 3.74
CA VAL A 17 -0.38 -5.30 3.18
C VAL A 17 -1.26 -4.70 2.10
N THR A 18 -1.65 -3.44 2.28
CA THR A 18 -2.31 -2.65 1.23
C THR A 18 -1.27 -1.85 0.46
N CYS A 19 -1.41 -1.73 -0.86
CA CYS A 19 -0.56 -0.87 -1.67
C CYS A 19 -1.24 -0.41 -2.97
N ASN A 20 -0.63 0.59 -3.62
CA ASN A 20 -0.93 0.99 -4.98
C ASN A 20 0.09 0.34 -5.93
N GLU A 21 -0.33 -0.58 -6.78
CA GLU A 21 0.52 -1.22 -7.79
C GLU A 21 0.50 -0.40 -9.08
N VAL A 22 1.67 -0.02 -9.59
CA VAL A 22 1.81 0.65 -10.90
C VAL A 22 2.11 -0.40 -11.95
N VAL A 23 1.18 -0.62 -12.87
CA VAL A 23 1.27 -1.66 -13.92
C VAL A 23 0.84 -1.05 -15.25
N ASN A 24 1.70 -1.13 -16.27
CA ASN A 24 1.42 -0.67 -17.64
C ASN A 24 0.84 0.75 -17.74
N GLY A 25 1.30 1.67 -16.87
CA GLY A 25 0.82 3.05 -16.81
C GLY A 25 -0.50 3.26 -16.06
N GLY A 26 -1.14 2.19 -15.59
CA GLY A 26 -2.31 2.23 -14.71
C GLY A 26 -1.97 1.95 -13.24
N PHE A 27 -2.97 2.13 -12.37
CA PHE A 27 -2.88 1.89 -10.94
C PHE A 27 -3.87 0.80 -10.53
N LEU A 28 -3.42 -0.12 -9.68
CA LEU A 28 -4.29 -1.06 -8.97
C LEU A 28 -4.20 -0.81 -7.46
N ALA A 29 -5.32 -0.83 -6.77
CA ALA A 29 -5.32 -0.96 -5.32
C ALA A 29 -5.24 -2.46 -4.98
N ALA A 30 -4.25 -2.85 -4.19
CA ALA A 30 -4.01 -4.24 -3.84
C ALA A 30 -4.07 -4.49 -2.34
N THR A 31 -4.60 -5.65 -1.96
CA THR A 31 -4.55 -6.22 -0.60
C THR A 31 -3.87 -7.58 -0.68
N ASN A 32 -2.76 -7.71 0.05
CA ASN A 32 -1.94 -8.92 0.11
C ASN A 32 -2.09 -9.51 1.50
N VAL A 33 -2.74 -10.67 1.66
CA VAL A 33 -2.92 -11.32 2.96
C VAL A 33 -1.84 -12.35 3.17
N PHE A 34 -1.25 -12.35 4.37
CA PHE A 34 -0.21 -13.26 4.79
C PHE A 34 -0.63 -14.01 6.06
N VAL A 35 -0.20 -15.26 6.16
CA VAL A 35 -0.27 -16.07 7.39
C VAL A 35 1.14 -16.41 7.83
N ARG A 36 1.41 -16.33 9.13
CA ARG A 36 2.69 -16.73 9.72
C ARG A 36 2.73 -18.25 9.85
N THR A 37 3.73 -18.87 9.22
CA THR A 37 4.04 -20.29 9.37
C THR A 37 5.40 -20.43 10.03
N SER A 38 5.42 -20.84 11.30
CA SER A 38 6.64 -20.82 12.13
C SER A 38 7.29 -19.43 12.17
N ASP A 39 8.40 -19.23 11.45
CA ASP A 39 9.17 -17.98 11.43
C ASP A 39 9.11 -17.23 10.09
N THR A 40 8.22 -17.63 9.19
CA THR A 40 8.04 -16.98 7.89
C THR A 40 6.61 -16.50 7.68
N TRP A 41 6.46 -15.39 6.94
CA TRP A 41 5.16 -14.94 6.45
C TRP A 41 4.96 -15.49 5.04
N VAL A 42 3.84 -16.17 4.82
CA VAL A 42 3.46 -16.72 3.51
C VAL A 42 2.24 -15.97 3.01
N MET A 43 2.30 -15.45 1.79
CA MET A 43 1.13 -14.83 1.16
C MET A 43 0.11 -15.91 0.83
N VAL A 44 -1.11 -15.78 1.36
CA VAL A 44 -2.21 -16.74 1.16
C VAL A 44 -3.33 -16.18 0.28
N HIS A 45 -3.38 -14.87 0.07
CA HIS A 45 -4.35 -14.22 -0.79
C HIS A 45 -3.78 -12.95 -1.41
N HIS A 46 -4.03 -12.76 -2.70
CA HIS A 46 -3.77 -11.51 -3.43
C HIS A 46 -5.07 -11.08 -4.10
N HIS A 47 -5.46 -9.84 -3.87
CA HIS A 47 -6.54 -9.19 -4.59
C HIS A 47 -6.04 -7.84 -5.08
N ALA A 48 -6.20 -7.57 -6.37
CA ALA A 48 -5.90 -6.28 -6.96
C ALA A 48 -7.02 -5.86 -7.92
N GLY A 49 -7.39 -4.58 -7.89
CA GLY A 49 -8.42 -4.01 -8.78
C GLY A 49 -8.05 -2.61 -9.28
N PRO A 50 -8.51 -2.19 -10.47
CA PRO A 50 -8.22 -0.87 -11.02
C PRO A 50 -8.66 0.26 -10.09
N CYS A 51 -7.82 1.29 -9.95
CA CYS A 51 -8.14 2.50 -9.20
C CYS A 51 -7.67 3.76 -9.94
N ALA A 52 -8.15 4.93 -9.50
CA ALA A 52 -7.60 6.20 -9.96
C ALA A 52 -6.16 6.38 -9.45
N ALA A 53 -5.38 7.21 -10.14
CA ALA A 53 -4.07 7.59 -9.62
C ALA A 53 -4.22 8.25 -8.23
N PRO A 54 -3.40 7.88 -7.23
CA PRO A 54 -3.45 8.53 -5.93
C PRO A 54 -3.13 10.01 -6.08
N GLU A 55 -3.90 10.86 -5.38
CA GLU A 55 -3.60 12.29 -5.34
C GLU A 55 -2.19 12.49 -4.77
N THR A 56 -1.35 13.20 -5.52
CA THR A 56 -0.06 13.62 -4.98
C THR A 56 -0.39 14.66 -3.91
N PRO A 57 0.02 14.49 -2.63
CA PRO A 57 -0.25 15.51 -1.63
C PRO A 57 0.36 16.82 -2.14
N VAL A 58 -0.49 17.83 -2.39
CA VAL A 58 -0.01 19.20 -2.61
C VAL A 58 0.84 19.52 -1.40
N GLY A 59 2.13 19.78 -1.64
CA GLY A 59 3.12 19.97 -0.59
C GLY A 59 2.59 20.87 0.51
N SER A 60 2.81 20.48 1.76
CA SER A 60 2.46 21.30 2.92
C SER A 60 2.99 22.70 2.68
N ALA A 61 2.10 23.66 2.42
CA ALA A 61 2.48 25.05 2.39
C ALA A 61 3.08 25.34 3.77
N THR A 62 4.39 25.56 3.83
CA THR A 62 5.04 26.13 5.00
C THR A 62 4.30 27.44 5.26
N PRO A 63 3.63 27.64 6.42
CA PRO A 63 3.05 28.94 6.70
C PRO A 63 4.21 29.92 6.77
N SER A 64 4.28 30.84 5.81
CA SER A 64 5.27 31.89 5.82
C SER A 64 5.00 32.72 7.07
N ALA A 65 5.92 32.67 8.04
CA ALA A 65 5.86 33.51 9.23
C ALA A 65 5.92 34.97 8.76
N VAL A 66 4.79 35.66 8.84
CA VAL A 66 4.75 37.11 8.63
C VAL A 66 5.30 37.75 9.91
N HIS A 67 6.41 38.45 9.75
CA HIS A 67 7.08 39.28 10.75
C HIS A 67 6.31 40.59 10.97
#